data_AF-A0A9N8EG93-F1
#
_entry.id   AF-A0A9N8EG93-F1
#
_cell.length_a   1.000
_cell.length_b   1.000
_cell.length_c   1.000
_cell.angle_alpha   90.00
_cell.angle_beta   90.00
_cell.angle_gamma   90.00
#
_symmetry.space_group_name_H-M   'P 1'
#
loop_
_entity.id
_entity.type
_entity.pdbx_description
1 polymer ?
#
loop_
_entity_poly.entity_id
_entity_poly.type
_entity_poly.pdbx_seq_one_letter_code
_entity_poly.pdbx_strand_id
1 'polypeptide(L)'
;MLNFWLTPSSTTKRLYENVKIFLPAALEASMTEEAVATGKLTISDARKVFIRVLAALDAQVFEEVAKGKLKSKRPKMEPHHQKAMLLDASLSKHQFELVRMYTIVAIGYNPFQPVAMIKALDVEVFQPTHLTFKEGKRKKMSHYRPVDKVFKWSLDRSMKRLTEAGDLQRIEVCHIVFGADHGQGAFRAVATILLLSKGNVHKYNLALEKDFLCGFIECKKDTYEVITQSLAKPLNESIKRAGPDIVFCQDEDHNRFVEFGRRDEISQREGIIVLHAVDVESFLVGDLKFGGCSQGRDGYSTYWCLRCMLGKAEWTNSPNCLECGQPWTWQAMADQRKKAQQIVKDKKRQPRSTEVRGCVQPPIFDAIPVRNYLTPVLHNVDLFTNTIKQMIDGYVDHRLENRPMEFLQARWEEADTIIDERQAEADLECAKDIMDASKEFENAALLTEAKETFKAAEEQLKKAKAARREAAAKMRRLEKDSEYGALSQEIRQSLDEEMANLFNIHRSSWHGGAMVVNYCRKMLHGADQTVRWLRFKMSWCHG
;
A
#
# COMPACT_ATOMS: atom_id res chain seq x y z
N MET A 1 -35.20 25.25 65.01
CA MET A 1 -35.10 26.64 64.49
C MET A 1 -34.29 27.45 65.49
N LEU A 2 -32.99 27.61 65.24
CA LEU A 2 -32.13 28.48 66.06
C LEU A 2 -32.25 29.90 65.48
N ASN A 3 -32.96 30.79 66.19
CA ASN A 3 -33.10 32.20 65.82
C ASN A 3 -31.81 32.96 66.15
N PHE A 4 -30.76 32.80 65.33
CA PHE A 4 -29.60 33.68 65.36
C PHE A 4 -29.81 34.81 64.34
N TRP A 5 -30.12 36.01 64.84
CA TRP A 5 -30.17 37.21 64.01
C TRP A 5 -28.74 37.62 63.64
N LEU A 6 -28.21 37.04 62.56
CA LEU A 6 -27.00 37.54 61.89
C LEU A 6 -27.30 38.96 61.42
N THR A 7 -26.78 39.96 62.12
CA THR A 7 -26.93 41.35 61.69
C THR A 7 -25.92 41.62 60.57
N PRO A 8 -26.33 41.89 59.32
CA PRO A 8 -25.40 42.15 58.23
C PRO A 8 -24.60 43.41 58.54
N SER A 9 -23.27 43.34 58.44
CA SER A 9 -22.38 44.48 58.72
C SER A 9 -21.12 44.36 57.89
N SER A 10 -20.71 45.46 57.24
CA SER A 10 -19.47 45.56 56.47
C SER A 10 -18.23 45.85 57.33
N THR A 11 -18.42 46.08 58.64
CA THR A 11 -17.31 46.36 59.56
C THR A 11 -16.70 45.07 60.10
N THR A 12 -15.38 44.92 59.92
CA THR A 12 -14.61 43.72 60.29
C THR A 12 -14.78 43.35 61.77
N LYS A 13 -14.90 44.34 62.65
CA LYS A 13 -15.10 44.14 64.10
C LYS A 13 -16.40 43.39 64.41
N ARG A 14 -17.53 43.79 63.81
CA ARG A 14 -18.82 43.11 63.98
C ARG A 14 -18.83 41.73 63.31
N LEU A 15 -18.09 41.57 62.21
CA LEU A 15 -17.93 40.26 61.57
C LEU A 15 -17.24 39.26 62.52
N TYR A 16 -16.20 39.70 63.23
CA TYR A 16 -15.52 38.89 64.25
C TYR A 16 -16.44 38.54 65.44
N GLU A 17 -17.25 39.49 65.91
CA GLU A 17 -18.22 39.26 66.98
C GLU A 17 -19.31 38.27 66.56
N ASN A 18 -19.87 38.42 65.35
CA ASN A 18 -20.84 37.47 64.80
C ASN A 18 -20.23 36.06 64.66
N VAL A 19 -19.01 35.96 64.13
CA VAL A 19 -18.30 34.68 63.99
C VAL A 19 -18.08 34.02 65.35
N LYS A 20 -17.69 34.74 66.39
CA LYS A 20 -17.56 34.16 67.74
C LYS A 20 -18.86 33.57 68.30
N ILE A 21 -20.01 34.12 67.91
CA ILE A 21 -21.32 33.67 68.41
C ILE A 21 -21.76 32.37 67.73
N PHE A 22 -21.61 32.24 66.41
CA PHE A 22 -22.12 31.06 65.70
C PHE A 22 -21.07 29.97 65.46
N LEU A 23 -19.76 30.29 65.52
CA LEU A 23 -18.69 29.33 65.22
C LEU A 23 -18.65 28.12 66.17
N PRO A 24 -18.88 28.25 67.49
CA PRO A 24 -18.94 27.08 68.37
C PRO A 24 -20.08 26.12 67.99
N ALA A 25 -21.27 26.64 67.68
CA ALA A 25 -22.40 25.82 67.23
C ALA A 25 -22.16 25.18 65.86
N ALA A 26 -21.47 25.88 64.94
CA ALA A 26 -21.06 25.32 63.66
C ALA A 26 -19.98 24.22 63.82
N LEU A 27 -19.09 24.34 64.79
CA LEU A 27 -18.08 23.33 65.13
C LEU A 27 -18.74 22.10 65.78
N GLU A 28 -19.69 22.28 66.68
CA GLU A 28 -20.45 21.20 67.32
C GLU A 28 -21.27 20.42 66.28
N ALA A 29 -21.95 21.12 65.35
CA ALA A 29 -22.63 20.52 64.21
C ALA A 29 -21.69 19.90 63.16
N SER A 30 -20.38 20.18 63.23
CA SER A 30 -19.36 19.62 62.34
C SER A 30 -18.76 18.30 62.81
N MET A 31 -19.04 17.90 64.05
CA MET A 31 -18.55 16.66 64.61
C MET A 31 -19.37 15.49 64.05
N THR A 32 -18.78 14.70 63.16
CA THR A 32 -19.29 13.36 62.83
C THR A 32 -18.96 12.39 63.96
N GLU A 33 -19.72 11.31 64.13
CA GLU A 33 -19.45 10.28 65.17
C GLU A 33 -17.99 9.78 65.14
N GLU A 34 -17.42 9.70 63.93
CA GLU A 34 -16.02 9.33 63.67
C GLU A 34 -15.00 10.39 64.14
N ALA A 35 -15.35 11.68 64.05
CA ALA A 35 -14.51 12.79 64.50
C ALA A 35 -14.53 12.95 66.04
N VAL A 36 -15.66 12.60 66.68
CA VAL A 36 -15.78 12.52 68.15
C VAL A 36 -14.89 11.40 68.70
N ALA A 37 -14.86 10.24 68.04
CA ALA A 37 -14.08 9.08 68.46
C ALA A 37 -12.55 9.28 68.33
N THR A 38 -12.10 10.12 67.39
CA THR A 38 -10.67 10.29 67.07
C THR A 38 -10.06 11.62 67.54
N GLY A 39 -10.89 12.56 68.01
CA GLY A 39 -10.47 13.87 68.51
C GLY A 39 -9.78 14.77 67.47
N LYS A 40 -9.81 14.40 66.19
CA LYS A 40 -9.11 15.13 65.11
C LYS A 40 -10.11 15.58 64.04
N LEU A 41 -10.53 16.82 64.14
CA LEU A 41 -11.31 17.49 63.09
C LEU A 41 -10.39 17.84 61.92
N THR A 42 -10.62 17.27 60.74
CA THR A 42 -9.80 17.62 59.58
C THR A 42 -10.27 18.95 58.96
N ILE A 43 -9.37 19.67 58.30
CA ILE A 43 -9.70 20.91 57.55
C ILE A 43 -10.80 20.63 56.50
N SER A 44 -10.88 19.40 55.98
CA SER A 44 -11.90 18.97 55.03
C SER A 44 -13.30 18.94 55.65
N ASP A 45 -13.41 18.48 56.90
CA ASP A 45 -14.69 18.33 57.59
C ASP A 45 -15.25 19.68 58.04
N ALA A 46 -14.38 20.56 58.55
CA ALA A 46 -14.73 21.95 58.82
C ALA A 46 -15.25 22.66 57.55
N ARG A 47 -14.56 22.47 56.41
CA ARG A 47 -14.99 23.04 55.12
C ARG A 47 -16.38 22.55 54.69
N LYS A 48 -16.66 21.25 54.80
CA LYS A 48 -17.97 20.69 54.42
C LYS A 48 -19.10 21.28 55.26
N VAL A 49 -18.86 21.52 56.54
CA VAL A 49 -19.89 22.04 57.44
C VAL A 49 -20.11 23.53 57.23
N PHE A 50 -19.03 24.31 57.04
CA PHE A 50 -19.17 25.71 56.62
C PHE A 50 -19.95 25.85 55.31
N ILE A 51 -19.70 24.97 54.34
CA ILE A 51 -20.43 24.94 53.07
C ILE A 51 -21.91 24.66 53.28
N ARG A 52 -22.26 23.70 54.15
CA ARG A 52 -23.66 23.37 54.49
C ARG A 52 -24.36 24.50 55.24
N VAL A 53 -23.67 25.16 56.17
CA VAL A 53 -24.19 26.30 56.93
C VAL A 53 -24.45 27.48 56.00
N LEU A 54 -23.51 27.80 55.10
CA LEU A 54 -23.71 28.86 54.10
C LEU A 54 -24.86 28.54 53.14
N ALA A 55 -24.99 27.28 52.70
CA ALA A 55 -26.11 26.83 51.89
C ALA A 55 -27.47 26.91 52.62
N ALA A 56 -27.49 26.73 53.94
CA ALA A 56 -28.70 26.83 54.75
C ALA A 56 -29.09 28.29 55.07
N LEU A 57 -28.13 29.21 55.13
CA LEU A 57 -28.37 30.63 55.39
C LEU A 57 -28.94 31.36 54.17
N ASP A 58 -28.43 31.05 52.98
CA ASP A 58 -28.96 31.58 51.72
C ASP A 58 -28.68 30.59 50.58
N ALA A 59 -29.62 29.69 50.36
CA ALA A 59 -29.50 28.64 49.35
C ALA A 59 -29.35 29.21 47.94
N GLN A 60 -29.96 30.37 47.66
CA GLN A 60 -30.00 30.95 46.33
C GLN A 60 -28.66 31.60 45.98
N VAL A 61 -28.07 32.37 46.89
CA VAL A 61 -26.72 32.94 46.74
C VAL A 61 -25.65 31.85 46.73
N PHE A 62 -25.80 30.81 47.58
CA PHE A 62 -24.89 29.67 47.57
C PHE A 62 -24.93 28.93 46.22
N GLU A 63 -26.12 28.68 45.67
CA GLU A 63 -26.26 28.10 44.34
C GLU A 63 -25.65 28.98 43.24
N GLU A 64 -25.84 30.31 43.28
CA GLU A 64 -25.24 31.22 42.30
C GLU A 64 -23.70 31.24 42.38
N VAL A 65 -23.12 31.24 43.58
CA VAL A 65 -21.67 31.17 43.79
C VAL A 65 -21.11 29.80 43.42
N ALA A 66 -21.85 28.71 43.71
CA ALA A 66 -21.49 27.36 43.31
C ALA A 66 -21.55 27.19 41.77
N LYS A 67 -22.57 27.76 41.11
CA LYS A 67 -22.67 27.88 39.65
C LYS A 67 -21.51 28.71 39.08
N GLY A 68 -21.06 29.74 39.79
CA GLY A 68 -19.87 30.52 39.45
C GLY A 68 -18.53 29.77 39.61
N LYS A 69 -18.40 28.87 40.59
CA LYS A 69 -17.18 28.09 40.90
C LYS A 69 -17.10 26.70 40.25
N LEU A 70 -18.20 26.17 39.70
CA LEU A 70 -18.19 24.98 38.81
C LEU A 70 -17.38 25.18 37.52
N LYS A 71 -16.86 26.40 37.27
CA LYS A 71 -15.84 26.68 36.25
C LYS A 71 -14.51 25.92 36.44
N SER A 72 -14.29 25.17 37.53
CA SER A 72 -13.00 24.51 37.83
C SER A 72 -12.79 23.10 37.27
N LYS A 73 -13.76 22.53 36.53
CA LYS A 73 -13.51 21.36 35.65
C LYS A 73 -14.16 21.58 34.29
N ARG A 74 -13.75 22.62 33.57
CA ARG A 74 -14.06 22.71 32.14
C ARG A 74 -13.39 21.53 31.43
N PRO A 75 -14.16 20.62 30.80
CA PRO A 75 -13.59 19.43 30.19
C PRO A 75 -12.64 19.86 29.07
N LYS A 76 -11.38 19.44 29.19
CA LYS A 76 -10.45 19.49 28.08
C LYS A 76 -10.54 18.19 27.31
N MET A 77 -10.37 18.26 26.01
CA MET A 77 -10.19 17.10 25.16
C MET A 77 -9.06 16.25 25.71
N GLU A 78 -9.25 14.93 25.75
CA GLU A 78 -8.20 14.02 26.21
C GLU A 78 -6.97 14.16 25.27
N PRO A 79 -5.74 14.19 25.81
CA PRO A 79 -4.54 14.44 25.03
C PRO A 79 -4.36 13.59 23.76
N HIS A 80 -4.62 12.27 23.81
CA HIS A 80 -4.52 11.38 22.65
C HIS A 80 -5.59 11.68 21.60
N HIS A 81 -6.83 11.95 22.02
CA HIS A 81 -7.92 12.32 21.10
C HIS A 81 -7.63 13.63 20.38
N GLN A 82 -7.10 14.63 21.09
CA GLN A 82 -6.69 15.88 20.45
C GLN A 82 -5.54 15.64 19.46
N LYS A 83 -4.57 14.81 19.82
CA LYS A 83 -3.47 14.47 18.91
C LYS A 83 -3.96 13.73 17.66
N ALA A 84 -4.87 12.77 17.81
CA ALA A 84 -5.50 12.05 16.70
C ALA A 84 -6.28 13.01 15.79
N MET A 85 -7.12 13.89 16.37
CA MET A 85 -7.85 14.91 15.62
C MET A 85 -6.93 15.79 14.77
N LEU A 86 -5.78 16.21 15.32
CA LEU A 86 -4.79 17.00 14.58
C LEU A 86 -4.19 16.24 13.39
N LEU A 87 -3.91 14.95 13.57
CA LEU A 87 -3.33 14.09 12.55
C LEU A 87 -4.36 13.76 11.46
N ASP A 88 -5.56 13.35 11.83
CA ASP A 88 -6.64 12.99 10.92
C ASP A 88 -7.07 14.19 10.05
N ALA A 89 -7.11 15.39 10.65
CA ALA A 89 -7.41 16.63 9.94
C ALA A 89 -6.19 17.24 9.23
N SER A 90 -5.01 16.61 9.30
CA SER A 90 -3.76 17.10 8.71
C SER A 90 -3.45 18.57 9.05
N LEU A 91 -3.74 18.98 10.29
CA LEU A 91 -3.57 20.37 10.73
C LEU A 91 -2.12 20.66 11.12
N SER A 92 -1.51 21.63 10.45
CA SER A 92 -0.25 22.23 10.90
C SER A 92 -0.44 22.95 12.25
N LYS A 93 0.66 23.20 12.97
CA LYS A 93 0.64 23.93 14.24
C LYS A 93 -0.06 25.29 14.13
N HIS A 94 0.22 26.02 13.05
CA HIS A 94 -0.40 27.33 12.80
C HIS A 94 -1.90 27.21 12.53
N GLN A 95 -2.31 26.25 11.71
CA GLN A 95 -3.73 26.00 11.44
C GLN A 95 -4.48 25.59 12.71
N PHE A 96 -3.88 24.78 13.58
CA PHE A 96 -4.47 24.46 14.86
C PHE A 96 -4.57 25.66 15.80
N GLU A 97 -3.56 26.54 15.83
CA GLU A 97 -3.63 27.77 16.62
C GLU A 97 -4.80 28.67 16.19
N LEU A 98 -5.09 28.74 14.88
CA LEU A 98 -6.28 29.43 14.35
C LEU A 98 -7.58 28.76 14.80
N VAL A 99 -7.70 27.44 14.64
CA VAL A 99 -8.88 26.68 15.11
C VAL A 99 -9.09 26.86 16.61
N ARG A 100 -8.01 26.83 17.40
CA ARG A 100 -8.05 27.06 18.85
C ARG A 100 -8.55 28.46 19.18
N MET A 101 -8.03 29.48 18.50
CA MET A 101 -8.42 30.87 18.71
C MET A 101 -9.92 31.07 18.48
N TYR A 102 -10.43 30.67 17.31
CA TYR A 102 -11.84 30.86 16.98
C TYR A 102 -12.76 30.00 17.83
N THR A 103 -12.36 28.77 18.17
CA THR A 103 -13.12 27.92 19.10
C THR A 103 -13.24 28.58 20.49
N ILE A 104 -12.15 29.16 21.01
CA ILE A 104 -12.17 29.87 22.31
C ILE A 104 -13.15 31.04 22.27
N VAL A 105 -13.15 31.82 21.17
CA VAL A 105 -14.09 32.93 20.98
C VAL A 105 -15.53 32.42 20.94
N ALA A 106 -15.79 31.33 20.23
CA ALA A 106 -17.13 30.77 20.06
C ALA A 106 -17.70 30.17 21.35
N ILE A 107 -16.92 29.43 22.13
CA ILE A 107 -17.41 28.68 23.30
C ILE A 107 -17.05 29.34 24.65
N GLY A 108 -16.25 30.40 24.65
CA GLY A 108 -15.88 31.16 25.85
C GLY A 108 -14.87 30.47 26.77
N TYR A 109 -14.22 29.39 26.33
CA TYR A 109 -13.14 28.72 27.06
C TYR A 109 -12.24 27.90 26.12
N ASN A 110 -11.07 27.47 26.62
CA ASN A 110 -10.15 26.61 25.87
C ASN A 110 -10.44 25.12 26.13
N PRO A 111 -11.04 24.39 25.17
CA PRO A 111 -11.29 22.96 25.32
C PRO A 111 -10.06 22.12 24.99
N PHE A 112 -8.95 22.74 24.54
CA PHE A 112 -7.76 22.04 24.08
C PHE A 112 -6.66 21.98 25.15
N GLN A 113 -5.87 20.92 25.09
CA GLN A 113 -4.66 20.72 25.85
C GLN A 113 -3.53 21.67 25.42
N PRO A 114 -2.61 22.02 26.34
CA PRO A 114 -1.44 22.82 26.03
C PRO A 114 -0.59 22.19 24.92
N VAL A 115 0.02 23.02 24.07
CA VAL A 115 0.90 22.56 22.97
C VAL A 115 2.05 21.72 23.51
N ALA A 116 2.62 22.06 24.68
CA ALA A 116 3.67 21.28 25.29
C ALA A 116 3.23 19.85 25.68
N MET A 117 1.98 19.68 26.13
CA MET A 117 1.42 18.36 26.46
C MET A 117 1.16 17.53 25.21
N ILE A 118 0.65 18.15 24.15
CA ILE A 118 0.50 17.49 22.84
C ILE A 118 1.86 17.15 22.23
N LYS A 119 2.86 18.02 22.42
CA LYS A 119 4.24 17.79 21.97
C LYS A 119 4.92 16.68 22.78
N ALA A 120 4.59 16.52 24.06
CA ALA A 120 5.06 15.38 24.85
C ALA A 120 4.48 14.04 24.38
N LEU A 121 3.34 14.08 23.66
CA LEU A 121 2.81 12.93 22.93
C LEU A 121 3.40 12.78 21.53
N ASP A 122 4.26 13.71 21.08
CA ASP A 122 5.00 13.49 19.84
C ASP A 122 5.92 12.30 20.09
N VAL A 123 5.63 11.22 19.37
CA VAL A 123 6.53 10.08 19.32
C VAL A 123 7.84 10.61 18.75
N GLU A 124 8.95 10.27 19.41
CA GLU A 124 10.27 10.53 18.83
C GLU A 124 10.29 9.96 17.40
N VAL A 125 10.61 10.80 16.42
CA VAL A 125 10.57 10.39 15.01
C VAL A 125 12.00 10.22 14.53
N PHE A 126 12.29 9.06 13.94
CA PHE A 126 13.53 8.85 13.21
C PHE A 126 13.56 9.81 12.00
N GLN A 127 14.45 10.80 12.05
CA GLN A 127 14.54 11.85 11.04
C GLN A 127 15.05 11.28 9.70
N PRO A 128 14.45 11.67 8.57
CA PRO A 128 14.93 11.24 7.27
C PRO A 128 16.19 12.02 6.87
N THR A 129 17.04 11.38 6.07
CA THR A 129 18.15 12.01 5.37
C THR A 129 17.66 12.56 4.04
N HIS A 130 17.94 13.83 3.77
CA HIS A 130 17.58 14.49 2.51
C HIS A 130 18.70 14.36 1.48
N LEU A 131 18.32 14.13 0.23
CA LEU A 131 19.22 14.04 -0.91
C LEU A 131 18.69 14.92 -2.03
N THR A 132 19.60 15.42 -2.87
CA THR A 132 19.21 16.12 -4.09
C THR A 132 19.62 15.32 -5.31
N PHE A 133 18.72 15.20 -6.28
CA PHE A 133 18.96 14.50 -7.54
C PHE A 133 18.48 15.36 -8.72
N LYS A 134 18.86 14.98 -9.94
CA LYS A 134 18.43 15.67 -11.17
C LYS A 134 17.36 14.83 -11.87
N GLU A 135 16.23 15.45 -12.20
CA GLU A 135 15.23 14.89 -13.11
C GLU A 135 15.21 15.76 -14.37
N GLY A 136 15.85 15.29 -15.43
CA GLY A 136 16.13 16.11 -16.62
C GLY A 136 17.01 17.32 -16.28
N LYS A 137 16.50 18.53 -16.49
CA LYS A 137 17.21 19.79 -16.18
C LYS A 137 16.95 20.32 -14.77
N ARG A 138 15.97 19.77 -14.03
CA ARG A 138 15.55 20.29 -12.72
C ARG A 138 16.23 19.54 -11.59
N LYS A 139 16.67 20.27 -10.56
CA LYS A 139 17.13 19.70 -9.30
C LYS A 139 15.93 19.48 -8.39
N LYS A 140 15.79 18.27 -7.87
CA LYS A 140 14.71 17.88 -6.96
C LYS A 140 15.27 17.31 -5.67
N MET A 141 14.44 17.28 -4.64
CA MET A 141 14.76 16.70 -3.34
C MET A 141 14.06 15.36 -3.19
N SER A 142 14.79 14.36 -2.70
CA SER A 142 14.26 13.11 -2.19
C SER A 142 14.66 12.97 -0.73
N HIS A 143 14.03 12.03 -0.02
CA HIS A 143 14.45 11.71 1.34
C HIS A 143 14.34 10.22 1.60
N TYR A 144 15.20 9.73 2.49
CA TYR A 144 15.24 8.32 2.86
C TYR A 144 15.61 8.12 4.32
N ARG A 145 15.23 6.98 4.89
CA ARG A 145 15.66 6.53 6.22
C ARG A 145 16.47 5.24 6.02
N PRO A 146 17.74 5.18 6.47
CA PRO A 146 18.52 3.95 6.40
C PRO A 146 17.80 2.80 7.13
N VAL A 147 17.60 1.68 6.45
CA VAL A 147 16.80 0.53 6.93
C VAL A 147 17.40 -0.06 8.21
N ASP A 148 18.72 -0.31 8.21
CA ASP A 148 19.49 -0.76 9.37
C ASP A 148 19.27 0.12 10.61
N LYS A 149 19.37 1.44 10.43
CA LYS A 149 19.28 2.39 11.54
C LYS A 149 17.86 2.56 12.08
N VAL A 150 16.87 2.64 11.20
CA VAL A 150 15.47 2.82 11.63
C VAL A 150 14.94 1.58 12.33
N PHE A 151 15.33 0.39 11.87
CA PHE A 151 14.99 -0.85 12.54
C PHE A 151 15.71 -0.98 13.88
N LYS A 152 17.01 -0.72 13.98
CA LYS A 152 17.72 -0.70 15.26
C LYS A 152 17.05 0.25 16.25
N TRP A 153 16.78 1.49 15.82
CA TRP A 153 16.08 2.48 16.63
C TRP A 153 14.71 1.99 17.13
N SER A 154 13.95 1.28 16.30
CA SER A 154 12.64 0.73 16.67
C SER A 154 12.75 -0.49 17.59
N LEU A 155 13.72 -1.36 17.34
CA LEU A 155 13.92 -2.59 18.08
C LEU A 155 14.49 -2.34 19.47
N ASP A 156 15.46 -1.43 19.60
CA ASP A 156 16.01 -1.00 20.89
C ASP A 156 14.87 -0.55 21.83
N ARG A 157 13.86 0.18 21.30
CA ARG A 157 12.66 0.58 22.05
C ARG A 157 11.68 -0.56 22.35
N SER A 158 11.74 -1.63 21.56
CA SER A 158 10.90 -2.81 21.73
C SER A 158 11.54 -3.87 22.64
N MET A 159 12.83 -3.72 23.01
CA MET A 159 13.59 -4.70 23.80
C MET A 159 12.97 -4.99 25.16
N LYS A 160 12.47 -3.95 25.85
CA LYS A 160 11.79 -4.14 27.14
C LYS A 160 10.61 -5.11 27.00
N ARG A 161 9.75 -4.87 25.99
CA ARG A 161 8.58 -5.72 25.71
C ARG A 161 8.98 -7.16 25.34
N LEU A 162 9.95 -7.31 24.45
CA LEU A 162 10.40 -8.63 23.97
C LEU A 162 11.03 -9.48 25.08
N THR A 163 11.67 -8.83 26.05
CA THR A 163 12.34 -9.53 27.15
C THR A 163 11.41 -9.84 28.32
N GLU A 164 10.50 -8.92 28.68
CA GLU A 164 9.49 -9.16 29.73
C GLU A 164 8.48 -10.25 29.33
N ALA A 165 8.17 -10.35 28.03
CA ALA A 165 7.29 -11.41 27.51
C ALA A 165 7.97 -12.80 27.45
N GLY A 166 9.29 -12.88 27.68
CA GLY A 166 10.05 -14.13 27.51
C GLY A 166 10.15 -14.59 26.05
N ASP A 167 9.82 -13.73 25.10
CA ASP A 167 9.76 -14.07 23.67
C ASP A 167 11.13 -14.15 23.03
N LEU A 168 12.16 -13.52 23.62
CA LEU A 168 13.48 -13.37 23.01
C LEU A 168 14.07 -14.70 22.50
N GLN A 169 14.07 -15.73 23.35
CA GLN A 169 14.61 -17.05 22.97
C GLN A 169 13.70 -17.84 22.03
N ARG A 170 12.44 -17.42 21.89
CA ARG A 170 11.49 -18.05 20.98
C ARG A 170 11.58 -17.49 19.57
N ILE A 171 12.28 -16.37 19.35
CA ILE A 171 12.49 -15.79 18.02
C ILE A 171 13.43 -16.73 17.26
N GLU A 172 13.04 -17.14 16.05
CA GLU A 172 13.81 -18.07 15.22
C GLU A 172 14.46 -17.38 14.01
N VAL A 173 13.77 -16.39 13.43
CA VAL A 173 14.24 -15.70 12.22
C VAL A 173 13.71 -14.28 12.17
N CYS A 174 14.48 -13.40 11.55
CA CYS A 174 14.11 -12.03 11.24
C CYS A 174 13.90 -11.88 9.73
N HIS A 175 12.74 -11.41 9.31
CA HIS A 175 12.51 -11.05 7.91
C HIS A 175 12.50 -9.54 7.74
N ILE A 176 13.27 -9.06 6.77
CA ILE A 176 13.22 -7.67 6.29
C ILE A 176 12.49 -7.67 4.95
N VAL A 177 11.32 -7.04 4.89
CA VAL A 177 10.54 -6.93 3.66
C VAL A 177 10.66 -5.51 3.13
N PHE A 178 11.32 -5.35 1.99
CA PHE A 178 11.44 -4.07 1.29
C PHE A 178 10.37 -3.96 0.21
N GLY A 179 9.47 -3.01 0.37
CA GLY A 179 8.34 -2.77 -0.51
C GLY A 179 8.44 -1.43 -1.24
N ALA A 180 8.10 -1.39 -2.52
CA ALA A 180 7.78 -0.12 -3.17
C ALA A 180 6.71 -0.33 -4.25
N ASP A 181 6.06 0.76 -4.64
CA ASP A 181 5.07 0.75 -5.70
C ASP A 181 5.53 1.63 -6.87
N HIS A 182 5.23 1.18 -8.09
CA HIS A 182 5.57 1.89 -9.31
C HIS A 182 4.47 2.91 -9.67
N GLY A 183 4.45 4.05 -8.98
CA GLY A 183 3.37 5.04 -9.03
C GLY A 183 3.67 6.29 -9.88
N GLN A 184 2.63 6.93 -10.40
CA GLN A 184 2.76 8.27 -10.99
C GLN A 184 2.71 9.36 -9.90
N GLY A 185 3.57 10.37 -10.03
CA GLY A 185 3.58 11.56 -9.14
C GLY A 185 4.47 11.44 -7.91
N ALA A 186 4.68 10.23 -7.37
CA ALA A 186 5.66 9.99 -6.31
C ALA A 186 6.07 8.52 -6.23
N PHE A 187 7.36 8.28 -5.95
CA PHE A 187 7.88 6.97 -5.53
C PHE A 187 7.88 6.90 -4.01
N ARG A 188 7.39 5.79 -3.46
CA ARG A 188 7.36 5.52 -2.01
C ARG A 188 7.90 4.13 -1.76
N ALA A 189 8.88 4.03 -0.87
CA ALA A 189 9.44 2.77 -0.41
C ALA A 189 9.18 2.58 1.09
N VAL A 190 8.71 1.40 1.45
CA VAL A 190 8.45 0.95 2.82
C VAL A 190 9.40 -0.19 3.14
N ALA A 191 9.92 -0.24 4.36
CA ALA A 191 10.60 -1.43 4.87
C ALA A 191 9.87 -1.91 6.12
N THR A 192 9.62 -3.22 6.16
CA THR A 192 8.97 -3.91 7.27
C THR A 192 9.96 -4.87 7.90
N ILE A 193 10.02 -4.90 9.22
CA ILE A 193 10.75 -5.92 9.98
C ILE A 193 9.76 -6.85 10.69
N LEU A 194 9.96 -8.15 10.52
CA LEU A 194 9.16 -9.20 11.11
C LEU A 194 10.08 -10.09 11.97
N LEU A 195 9.79 -10.21 13.26
CA LEU A 195 10.42 -11.20 14.13
C LEU A 195 9.47 -12.39 14.27
N LEU A 196 9.86 -13.53 13.72
CA LEU A 196 9.07 -14.75 13.75
C LEU A 196 9.51 -15.64 14.91
N SER A 197 8.54 -16.26 15.58
CA SER A 197 8.74 -16.99 16.82
C SER A 197 8.06 -18.35 16.83
N LYS A 198 8.74 -19.35 17.39
CA LYS A 198 8.20 -20.70 17.56
C LYS A 198 7.00 -20.72 18.52
N GLY A 199 5.88 -21.25 18.06
CA GLY A 199 4.73 -21.57 18.92
C GLY A 199 3.88 -20.37 19.34
N ASN A 200 4.02 -19.21 18.71
CA ASN A 200 3.13 -18.09 18.96
C ASN A 200 1.78 -18.32 18.25
N VAL A 201 0.73 -18.62 19.04
CA VAL A 201 -0.63 -18.94 18.56
C VAL A 201 -1.33 -17.71 17.97
N HIS A 202 -0.79 -16.50 18.18
CA HIS A 202 -1.30 -15.30 17.52
C HIS A 202 -0.82 -15.21 16.08
N LYS A 203 -1.78 -15.37 15.15
CA LYS A 203 -1.76 -14.94 13.74
C LYS A 203 -0.36 -15.00 13.09
N TYR A 204 0.04 -16.20 12.67
CA TYR A 204 1.25 -16.49 11.88
C TYR A 204 2.60 -16.48 12.62
N ASN A 205 2.66 -16.92 13.89
CA ASN A 205 3.93 -17.07 14.60
C ASN A 205 4.73 -15.76 14.72
N LEU A 206 4.05 -14.62 14.85
CA LEU A 206 4.65 -13.28 14.75
C LEU A 206 4.87 -12.65 16.13
N ALA A 207 6.13 -12.43 16.52
CA ALA A 207 6.47 -11.77 17.78
C ALA A 207 6.47 -10.24 17.66
N LEU A 208 6.89 -9.71 16.52
CA LEU A 208 6.94 -8.27 16.26
C LEU A 208 6.82 -7.99 14.77
N GLU A 209 6.03 -6.97 14.44
CA GLU A 209 5.95 -6.36 13.12
C GLU A 209 6.05 -4.85 13.27
N LYS A 210 6.90 -4.23 12.44
CA LYS A 210 7.05 -2.78 12.37
C LYS A 210 7.30 -2.34 10.94
N ASP A 211 6.53 -1.36 10.50
CA ASP A 211 6.61 -0.77 9.17
C ASP A 211 7.19 0.64 9.21
N PHE A 212 8.04 0.97 8.25
CA PHE A 212 8.61 2.30 8.11
C PHE A 212 8.59 2.77 6.67
N LEU A 213 8.13 3.99 6.44
CA LEU A 213 8.39 4.69 5.18
C LEU A 213 9.89 5.04 5.12
N CYS A 214 10.62 4.31 4.28
CA CYS A 214 12.07 4.39 4.16
C CYS A 214 12.53 5.22 2.96
N GLY A 215 11.68 5.48 1.97
CA GLY A 215 12.06 6.28 0.82
C GLY A 215 10.90 7.07 0.23
N PHE A 216 11.18 8.28 -0.23
CA PHE A 216 10.24 9.13 -0.93
C PHE A 216 10.94 9.96 -2.01
N ILE A 217 10.36 9.97 -3.21
CA ILE A 217 10.79 10.81 -4.32
C ILE A 217 9.54 11.45 -4.93
N GLU A 218 9.54 12.76 -5.08
CA GLU A 218 8.53 13.44 -5.89
C GLU A 218 8.97 13.44 -7.37
N CYS A 219 8.39 12.57 -8.18
CA CYS A 219 8.79 12.37 -9.57
C CYS A 219 7.56 12.23 -10.48
N LYS A 220 7.68 12.66 -11.74
CA LYS A 220 6.58 12.49 -12.70
C LYS A 220 6.43 11.01 -13.07
N LYS A 221 7.57 10.36 -13.26
CA LYS A 221 7.72 8.92 -13.46
C LYS A 221 8.96 8.46 -12.70
N ASP A 222 8.79 7.35 -12.03
CA ASP A 222 9.76 6.60 -11.25
C ASP A 222 10.54 5.61 -12.14
N THR A 223 11.27 6.15 -13.12
CA THR A 223 12.13 5.34 -14.01
C THR A 223 13.36 4.81 -13.28
N TYR A 224 14.02 3.81 -13.87
CA TYR A 224 15.29 3.29 -13.37
C TYR A 224 16.30 4.41 -13.03
N GLU A 225 16.47 5.40 -13.91
CA GLU A 225 17.41 6.50 -13.71
C GLU A 225 17.04 7.38 -12.52
N VAL A 226 15.74 7.69 -12.35
CA VAL A 226 15.26 8.52 -11.23
C VAL A 226 15.51 7.82 -9.91
N ILE A 227 15.19 6.52 -9.82
CA ILE A 227 15.36 5.72 -8.60
C ILE A 227 16.85 5.58 -8.25
N THR A 228 17.70 5.25 -9.24
CA THR A 228 19.14 5.04 -9.03
C THR A 228 19.91 6.31 -8.70
N GLN A 229 19.57 7.45 -9.30
CA GLN A 229 20.23 8.74 -9.04
C GLN A 229 19.77 9.41 -7.74
N SER A 230 18.71 8.90 -7.10
CA SER A 230 18.14 9.49 -5.88
C SER A 230 18.54 8.72 -4.62
N LEU A 231 17.70 7.81 -4.14
CA LEU A 231 17.80 7.18 -2.83
C LEU A 231 18.07 5.67 -2.87
N ALA A 232 18.10 5.05 -4.05
CA ALA A 232 18.22 3.60 -4.14
C ALA A 232 19.57 3.07 -3.66
N LYS A 233 20.67 3.70 -4.07
CA LYS A 233 22.02 3.32 -3.61
C LYS A 233 22.11 3.33 -2.08
N PRO A 234 21.82 4.43 -1.37
CA PRO A 234 21.95 4.42 0.08
C PRO A 234 20.95 3.50 0.79
N LEU A 235 19.75 3.26 0.22
CA LEU A 235 18.83 2.25 0.75
C LEU A 235 19.36 0.83 0.58
N ASN A 236 19.83 0.47 -0.60
CA ASN A 236 20.41 -0.84 -0.86
C ASN A 236 21.61 -1.12 0.04
N GLU A 237 22.50 -0.13 0.23
CA GLU A 237 23.60 -0.25 1.17
C GLU A 237 23.13 -0.36 2.63
N SER A 238 22.00 0.25 3.00
CA SER A 238 21.40 0.05 4.33
C SER A 238 20.84 -1.34 4.55
N ILE A 239 20.31 -1.98 3.50
CA ILE A 239 19.86 -3.37 3.55
C ILE A 239 21.07 -4.31 3.67
N LYS A 240 22.16 -4.05 2.94
CA LYS A 240 23.42 -4.82 3.09
C LYS A 240 23.98 -4.75 4.51
N ARG A 241 23.94 -3.58 5.14
CA ARG A 241 24.40 -3.39 6.52
C ARG A 241 23.52 -4.05 7.57
N ALA A 242 22.26 -4.37 7.26
CA ALA A 242 21.45 -5.22 8.14
C ALA A 242 22.08 -6.61 8.33
N GLY A 243 22.99 -7.02 7.44
CA GLY A 243 23.85 -8.17 7.65
C GLY A 243 23.08 -9.50 7.63
N PRO A 244 23.79 -10.60 7.90
CA PRO A 244 23.18 -11.93 7.91
C PRO A 244 22.49 -12.26 9.23
N ASP A 245 22.85 -11.60 10.34
CA ASP A 245 22.24 -11.83 11.64
C ASP A 245 21.72 -10.54 12.26
N ILE A 246 20.71 -10.71 13.11
CA ILE A 246 20.30 -9.74 14.11
C ILE A 246 20.65 -10.31 15.48
N VAL A 247 21.39 -9.54 16.27
CA VAL A 247 21.97 -9.97 17.53
C VAL A 247 21.36 -9.15 18.65
N PHE A 248 20.72 -9.83 19.59
CA PHE A 248 20.17 -9.23 20.79
C PHE A 248 21.26 -9.19 21.86
N CYS A 249 21.56 -7.99 22.34
CA CYS A 249 22.70 -7.70 23.19
C CYS A 249 22.29 -7.09 24.53
N GLN A 250 23.19 -7.16 25.48
CA GLN A 250 23.17 -6.42 26.72
C GLN A 250 24.57 -5.83 26.98
N ASP A 251 24.64 -4.58 27.42
CA ASP A 251 25.90 -3.97 27.87
C ASP A 251 26.19 -4.25 29.36
N GLU A 252 27.32 -3.73 29.84
CA GLU A 252 27.74 -3.82 31.25
C GLU A 252 26.76 -3.13 32.22
N ASP A 253 26.06 -2.09 31.75
CA ASP A 253 25.06 -1.33 32.50
C ASP A 253 23.67 -2.00 32.49
N HIS A 254 23.57 -3.23 31.97
CA HIS A 254 22.33 -3.99 31.79
C HIS A 254 21.33 -3.36 30.81
N ASN A 255 21.74 -2.42 29.96
CA ASN A 255 20.91 -1.92 28.87
C ASN A 255 20.86 -2.95 27.76
N ARG A 256 19.65 -3.21 27.26
CA ARG A 256 19.40 -4.19 26.19
C ARG A 256 19.15 -3.48 24.87
N PHE A 257 19.79 -3.96 23.81
CA PHE A 257 19.74 -3.37 22.48
C PHE A 257 19.94 -4.44 21.41
N VAL A 258 19.81 -4.04 20.15
CA VAL A 258 19.99 -4.91 18.99
C VAL A 258 21.12 -4.40 18.11
N GLU A 259 21.95 -5.31 17.61
CA GLU A 259 22.95 -5.05 16.59
C GLU A 259 22.66 -5.85 15.32
N PHE A 260 22.93 -5.24 14.17
CA PHE A 260 22.92 -5.92 12.88
C PHE A 260 24.35 -6.26 12.49
N GLY A 261 24.61 -7.47 12.03
CA GLY A 261 25.95 -7.92 11.66
C GLY A 261 26.14 -9.42 11.83
N ARG A 262 27.38 -9.91 11.78
CA ARG A 262 27.67 -11.31 12.07
C ARG A 262 27.73 -11.54 13.57
N ARG A 263 27.08 -12.60 14.05
CA ARG A 263 27.07 -12.96 15.48
C ARG A 263 28.47 -13.11 16.06
N ASP A 264 29.40 -13.71 15.31
CA ASP A 264 30.78 -13.95 15.77
C ASP A 264 31.52 -12.62 15.99
N GLU A 265 31.39 -11.68 15.04
CA GLU A 265 32.03 -10.36 15.11
C GLU A 265 31.46 -9.50 16.26
N ILE A 266 30.15 -9.60 16.51
CA ILE A 266 29.50 -8.85 17.59
C ILE A 266 29.85 -9.46 18.96
N SER A 267 29.94 -10.78 19.06
CA SER A 267 30.28 -11.48 20.30
C SER A 267 31.70 -11.19 20.81
N GLN A 268 32.60 -10.74 19.93
CA GLN A 268 33.98 -10.36 20.26
C GLN A 268 34.14 -8.91 20.74
N ARG A 269 33.08 -8.10 20.69
CA ARG A 269 33.16 -6.69 21.12
C ARG A 269 33.20 -6.61 22.65
N GLU A 270 34.16 -5.85 23.16
CA GLU A 270 34.31 -5.61 24.60
C GLU A 270 33.07 -4.93 25.19
N GLY A 271 32.65 -5.36 26.38
CA GLY A 271 31.47 -4.82 27.08
C GLY A 271 30.11 -5.25 26.50
N ILE A 272 30.06 -6.23 25.59
CA ILE A 272 28.80 -6.73 25.00
C ILE A 272 28.57 -8.20 25.36
N ILE A 273 27.40 -8.48 25.93
CA ILE A 273 26.89 -9.83 26.18
C ILE A 273 25.82 -10.15 25.13
N VAL A 274 26.01 -11.23 24.37
CA VAL A 274 25.00 -11.72 23.42
C VAL A 274 23.94 -12.53 24.17
N LEU A 275 22.68 -12.09 24.07
CA LEU A 275 21.53 -12.75 24.67
C LEU A 275 20.92 -13.80 23.73
N HIS A 276 20.84 -13.47 22.45
CA HIS A 276 20.29 -14.33 21.39
C HIS A 276 20.72 -13.78 20.02
N ALA A 277 20.74 -14.63 19.00
CA ALA A 277 21.00 -14.21 17.62
C ALA A 277 20.17 -15.04 16.65
N VAL A 278 19.62 -14.40 15.63
CA VAL A 278 18.84 -15.06 14.58
C VAL A 278 19.21 -14.56 13.21
N ASP A 279 19.00 -15.43 12.22
CA ASP A 279 19.30 -15.12 10.82
C ASP A 279 18.35 -14.04 10.29
N VAL A 280 18.86 -13.21 9.40
CA VAL A 280 18.12 -12.15 8.69
C VAL A 280 17.92 -12.56 7.25
N GLU A 281 16.66 -12.70 6.83
CA GLU A 281 16.30 -12.88 5.43
C GLU A 281 15.63 -11.62 4.87
N SER A 282 16.18 -11.08 3.79
CA SER A 282 15.59 -9.93 3.11
C SER A 282 14.73 -10.35 1.90
N PHE A 283 13.59 -9.70 1.73
CA PHE A 283 12.62 -9.93 0.66
C PHE A 283 12.28 -8.62 -0.04
N LEU A 284 12.01 -8.69 -1.35
CA LEU A 284 11.51 -7.55 -2.11
C LEU A 284 10.06 -7.83 -2.53
N VAL A 285 9.19 -6.85 -2.31
CA VAL A 285 7.78 -6.88 -2.72
C VAL A 285 7.42 -5.60 -3.45
N GLY A 286 6.48 -5.67 -4.39
CA GLY A 286 6.01 -4.54 -5.17
C GLY A 286 5.43 -5.04 -6.48
N ASP A 287 4.83 -4.16 -7.27
CA ASP A 287 4.20 -4.52 -8.53
C ASP A 287 5.21 -5.10 -9.55
N LEU A 288 4.70 -5.70 -10.64
CA LEU A 288 5.56 -6.33 -11.65
C LEU A 288 6.55 -5.33 -12.26
N LYS A 289 6.15 -4.06 -12.37
CA LYS A 289 6.97 -3.03 -12.98
C LYS A 289 8.12 -2.62 -12.05
N PHE A 290 7.86 -2.41 -10.76
CA PHE A 290 8.89 -2.18 -9.75
C PHE A 290 9.83 -3.37 -9.63
N GLY A 291 9.30 -4.60 -9.61
CA GLY A 291 10.11 -5.82 -9.57
C GLY A 291 11.05 -5.93 -10.79
N GLY A 292 10.54 -5.65 -11.99
CA GLY A 292 11.36 -5.60 -13.22
C GLY A 292 12.40 -4.48 -13.20
N CYS A 293 12.00 -3.27 -12.82
CA CYS A 293 12.90 -2.12 -12.70
C CYS A 293 14.02 -2.39 -11.68
N SER A 294 13.68 -2.96 -10.52
CA SER A 294 14.64 -3.34 -9.46
C SER A 294 15.67 -4.36 -9.92
N GLN A 295 15.31 -5.22 -10.88
CA GLN A 295 16.22 -6.18 -11.51
C GLN A 295 17.06 -5.59 -12.66
N GLY A 296 16.87 -4.32 -13.02
CA GLY A 296 17.52 -3.68 -14.17
C GLY A 296 16.90 -4.09 -15.51
N ARG A 297 15.59 -4.38 -15.50
CA ARG A 297 14.78 -4.83 -16.63
C ARG A 297 13.59 -3.90 -16.84
N ASP A 298 13.82 -2.61 -16.66
CA ASP A 298 12.78 -1.58 -16.81
C ASP A 298 12.16 -1.67 -18.21
N GLY A 299 10.82 -1.69 -18.26
CA GLY A 299 10.04 -1.89 -19.49
C GLY A 299 9.93 -3.33 -20.03
N TYR A 300 10.50 -4.34 -19.36
CA TYR A 300 10.50 -5.73 -19.83
C TYR A 300 9.74 -6.73 -18.94
N SER A 301 9.10 -6.26 -17.86
CA SER A 301 8.41 -7.11 -16.87
C SER A 301 7.24 -7.93 -17.44
N THR A 302 6.67 -7.52 -18.58
CA THR A 302 5.55 -8.22 -19.25
C THR A 302 6.02 -9.29 -20.25
N TYR A 303 7.30 -9.30 -20.61
CA TYR A 303 7.85 -10.18 -21.64
C TYR A 303 8.72 -11.30 -21.07
N TRP A 304 9.24 -11.13 -19.86
CA TRP A 304 10.12 -12.11 -19.24
C TRP A 304 9.82 -12.32 -17.76
N CYS A 305 10.05 -13.54 -17.28
CA CYS A 305 9.73 -13.92 -15.92
C CYS A 305 10.76 -13.28 -14.97
N LEU A 306 10.28 -12.73 -13.86
CA LEU A 306 11.13 -12.11 -12.84
C LEU A 306 11.91 -13.15 -12.02
N ARG A 307 11.48 -14.42 -12.02
CA ARG A 307 12.09 -15.51 -11.22
C ARG A 307 12.95 -16.46 -12.04
N CYS A 308 12.62 -16.68 -13.32
CA CYS A 308 13.32 -17.62 -14.17
C CYS A 308 13.56 -17.07 -15.57
N MET A 309 14.38 -17.78 -16.34
CA MET A 309 14.80 -17.34 -17.67
C MET A 309 13.74 -17.46 -18.75
N LEU A 310 12.56 -18.04 -18.46
CA LEU A 310 11.49 -18.12 -19.47
C LEU A 310 11.05 -16.74 -19.94
N GLY A 311 10.66 -16.66 -21.21
CA GLY A 311 9.99 -15.55 -21.85
C GLY A 311 8.52 -15.86 -22.15
N LYS A 312 7.78 -14.82 -22.53
CA LYS A 312 6.32 -14.88 -22.72
C LYS A 312 5.86 -16.03 -23.63
N ALA A 313 6.50 -16.20 -24.77
CA ALA A 313 6.15 -17.28 -25.69
C ALA A 313 6.39 -18.67 -25.08
N GLU A 314 7.47 -18.85 -24.31
CA GLU A 314 7.86 -20.13 -23.72
C GLU A 314 6.85 -20.57 -22.64
N TRP A 315 6.41 -19.67 -21.75
CA TRP A 315 5.41 -20.04 -20.72
C TRP A 315 3.96 -20.01 -21.22
N THR A 316 3.64 -19.26 -22.29
CA THR A 316 2.27 -19.21 -22.84
C THR A 316 1.95 -20.49 -23.61
N ASN A 317 2.95 -21.04 -24.31
CA ASN A 317 2.79 -22.23 -25.14
C ASN A 317 3.15 -23.52 -24.40
N SER A 318 3.49 -23.46 -23.10
CA SER A 318 3.77 -24.65 -22.32
C SER A 318 2.46 -25.39 -22.03
N PRO A 319 2.33 -26.68 -22.40
CA PRO A 319 1.15 -27.48 -22.07
C PRO A 319 0.95 -27.62 -20.55
N ASN A 320 2.04 -27.50 -19.78
CA ASN A 320 2.04 -27.44 -18.32
C ASN A 320 2.46 -26.02 -17.88
N CYS A 321 1.49 -25.14 -17.68
CA CYS A 321 1.64 -23.76 -17.18
C CYS A 321 2.39 -23.61 -15.81
N LEU A 322 2.91 -24.70 -15.25
CA LEU A 322 3.64 -24.79 -13.98
C LEU A 322 5.16 -25.02 -14.15
N GLU A 323 5.66 -25.26 -15.37
CA GLU A 323 7.08 -25.49 -15.57
C GLU A 323 7.90 -24.21 -15.36
N CYS A 324 8.61 -24.13 -14.24
CA CYS A 324 9.60 -23.10 -14.00
C CYS A 324 10.86 -23.40 -14.82
N GLY A 325 11.28 -22.47 -15.67
CA GLY A 325 12.62 -22.53 -16.28
C GLY A 325 13.75 -22.30 -15.28
N GLN A 326 14.98 -22.20 -15.79
CA GLN A 326 16.15 -21.98 -14.94
C GLN A 326 16.03 -20.70 -14.09
N PRO A 327 16.22 -20.76 -12.76
CA PRO A 327 16.12 -19.59 -11.89
C PRO A 327 17.16 -18.52 -12.23
N TRP A 328 16.78 -17.26 -12.04
CA TRP A 328 17.74 -16.16 -12.12
C TRP A 328 18.66 -16.13 -10.91
N THR A 329 19.93 -15.83 -11.15
CA THR A 329 20.91 -15.43 -10.15
C THR A 329 21.51 -14.08 -10.54
N TRP A 330 22.07 -13.34 -9.57
CA TRP A 330 22.74 -12.07 -9.88
C TRP A 330 23.90 -12.25 -10.86
N GLN A 331 24.60 -13.38 -10.77
CA GLN A 331 25.65 -13.76 -11.70
C GLN A 331 25.09 -13.97 -13.11
N ALA A 332 24.04 -14.79 -13.27
CA ALA A 332 23.45 -15.05 -14.58
C ALA A 332 22.93 -13.76 -15.25
N MET A 333 22.33 -12.85 -14.47
CA MET A 333 21.89 -11.55 -14.97
C MET A 333 23.08 -10.66 -15.35
N ALA A 334 24.19 -10.70 -14.60
CA ALA A 334 25.41 -9.99 -14.95
C ALA A 334 26.02 -10.49 -16.27
N ASP A 335 25.97 -11.78 -16.53
CA ASP A 335 26.49 -12.36 -17.77
C ASP A 335 25.63 -11.99 -18.98
N GLN A 336 24.30 -11.92 -18.84
CA GLN A 336 23.42 -11.35 -19.88
C GLN A 336 23.75 -9.87 -20.18
N ARG A 337 24.11 -9.09 -19.16
CA ARG A 337 24.53 -7.68 -19.35
C ARG A 337 25.89 -7.57 -20.04
N LYS A 338 26.86 -8.42 -19.71
CA LYS A 338 28.14 -8.46 -20.44
C LYS A 338 27.90 -8.77 -21.92
N LYS A 339 27.01 -9.72 -22.21
CA LYS A 339 26.57 -10.01 -23.58
C LYS A 339 25.90 -8.79 -24.24
N ALA A 340 25.05 -8.06 -23.52
CA ALA A 340 24.45 -6.81 -23.99
C ALA A 340 25.52 -5.77 -24.38
N GLN A 341 26.50 -5.55 -23.52
CA GLN A 341 27.63 -4.62 -23.76
C GLN A 341 28.46 -5.03 -24.96
N GLN A 342 28.73 -6.34 -25.12
CA GLN A 342 29.48 -6.88 -26.24
C GLN A 342 28.73 -6.67 -27.57
N ILE A 343 27.41 -6.87 -27.60
CA ILE A 343 26.58 -6.60 -28.79
C ILE A 343 26.65 -5.11 -29.18
N VAL A 344 26.59 -4.20 -28.20
CA VAL A 344 26.71 -2.76 -28.46
C VAL A 344 28.07 -2.44 -29.07
N LYS A 345 29.15 -3.05 -28.56
CA LYS A 345 30.51 -2.84 -29.06
C LYS A 345 30.71 -3.39 -30.47
N ASP A 346 30.30 -4.64 -30.72
CA ASP A 346 30.59 -5.35 -31.97
C ASP A 346 29.63 -4.97 -33.10
N LYS A 347 28.34 -4.85 -32.80
CA LYS A 347 27.29 -4.62 -33.79
C LYS A 347 26.84 -3.15 -33.85
N LYS A 348 27.39 -2.28 -33.00
CA LYS A 348 27.06 -0.84 -32.92
C LYS A 348 25.55 -0.56 -32.84
N ARG A 349 24.79 -1.46 -32.20
CA ARG A 349 23.34 -1.35 -32.00
C ARG A 349 22.94 -1.80 -30.61
N GLN A 350 21.76 -1.37 -30.17
CA GLN A 350 21.17 -1.88 -28.93
C GLN A 350 20.82 -3.38 -29.07
N PRO A 351 21.01 -4.19 -28.01
CA PRO A 351 20.62 -5.59 -28.02
C PRO A 351 19.10 -5.70 -28.07
N ARG A 352 18.59 -6.69 -28.81
CA ARG A 352 17.17 -7.03 -28.78
C ARG A 352 16.87 -7.70 -27.44
N SER A 353 15.64 -7.51 -26.95
CA SER A 353 15.20 -8.10 -25.67
C SER A 353 15.42 -9.62 -25.63
N THR A 354 15.20 -10.33 -26.74
CA THR A 354 15.44 -11.78 -26.88
C THR A 354 16.91 -12.20 -26.82
N GLU A 355 17.84 -11.31 -27.15
CA GLU A 355 19.27 -11.62 -27.13
C GLU A 355 19.86 -11.61 -25.72
N VAL A 356 19.23 -10.87 -24.80
CA VAL A 356 19.71 -10.59 -23.43
C VAL A 356 18.65 -10.81 -22.35
N ARG A 357 17.50 -11.39 -22.73
CA ARG A 357 16.33 -11.65 -21.87
C ARG A 357 15.89 -10.43 -21.05
N GLY A 358 15.94 -9.25 -21.67
CA GLY A 358 15.60 -7.96 -21.04
C GLY A 358 16.57 -7.45 -19.96
N CYS A 359 17.69 -8.14 -19.69
CA CYS A 359 18.69 -7.72 -18.71
C CYS A 359 19.66 -6.69 -19.32
N VAL A 360 19.30 -5.41 -19.24
CA VAL A 360 20.05 -4.31 -19.88
C VAL A 360 20.72 -3.36 -18.89
N GLN A 361 20.23 -3.29 -17.65
CA GLN A 361 20.76 -2.42 -16.59
C GLN A 361 21.17 -3.24 -15.35
N PRO A 362 22.11 -2.74 -14.53
CA PRO A 362 22.41 -3.34 -13.22
C PRO A 362 21.16 -3.44 -12.32
N PRO A 363 21.11 -4.40 -11.37
CA PRO A 363 20.06 -4.40 -10.37
C PRO A 363 20.17 -3.19 -9.45
N ILE A 364 19.02 -2.66 -9.03
CA ILE A 364 18.91 -1.55 -8.08
C ILE A 364 19.13 -2.05 -6.65
N PHE A 365 18.51 -3.19 -6.31
CA PHE A 365 18.53 -3.78 -4.98
C PHE A 365 19.21 -5.16 -4.99
N ASP A 366 20.53 -5.19 -5.19
CA ASP A 366 21.34 -6.41 -5.21
C ASP A 366 21.59 -7.01 -3.83
N ALA A 367 21.27 -6.27 -2.75
CA ALA A 367 21.30 -6.78 -1.38
C ALA A 367 20.32 -7.95 -1.16
N ILE A 368 19.25 -8.02 -1.96
CA ILE A 368 18.19 -9.01 -1.84
C ILE A 368 18.42 -10.09 -2.91
N PRO A 369 18.51 -11.39 -2.57
CA PRO A 369 18.63 -12.44 -3.58
C PRO A 369 17.44 -12.47 -4.53
N VAL A 370 17.64 -12.77 -5.82
CA VAL A 370 16.55 -12.82 -6.82
C VAL A 370 15.43 -13.78 -6.40
N ARG A 371 15.76 -14.90 -5.76
CA ARG A 371 14.78 -15.87 -5.24
C ARG A 371 13.79 -15.26 -4.23
N ASN A 372 14.20 -14.19 -3.55
CA ASN A 372 13.43 -13.49 -2.52
C ASN A 372 12.65 -12.28 -3.08
N TYR A 373 12.60 -12.11 -4.41
CA TYR A 373 11.69 -11.17 -5.06
C TYR A 373 10.30 -11.81 -5.11
N LEU A 374 9.43 -11.42 -4.20
CA LEU A 374 8.09 -11.99 -4.02
C LEU A 374 7.18 -11.65 -5.21
N THR A 375 6.33 -12.61 -5.57
CA THR A 375 5.34 -12.40 -6.61
C THR A 375 4.27 -11.41 -6.12
N PRO A 376 3.89 -10.39 -6.90
CA PRO A 376 2.87 -9.43 -6.48
C PRO A 376 1.48 -10.05 -6.50
N VAL A 377 1.10 -10.72 -5.42
CA VAL A 377 -0.19 -11.40 -5.30
C VAL A 377 -1.35 -10.45 -5.56
N LEU A 378 -1.31 -9.22 -5.03
CA LEU A 378 -2.37 -8.23 -5.22
C LEU A 378 -2.56 -7.86 -6.70
N HIS A 379 -1.47 -7.57 -7.42
CA HIS A 379 -1.53 -7.22 -8.83
C HIS A 379 -1.91 -8.41 -9.71
N ASN A 380 -1.47 -9.62 -9.36
CA ASN A 380 -1.88 -10.81 -10.08
C ASN A 380 -3.39 -11.01 -9.96
N VAL A 381 -3.96 -10.83 -8.77
CA VAL A 381 -5.41 -10.92 -8.56
C VAL A 381 -6.15 -9.81 -9.30
N ASP A 382 -5.64 -8.58 -9.27
CA ASP A 382 -6.21 -7.47 -10.05
C ASP A 382 -6.22 -7.80 -11.55
N LEU A 383 -5.13 -8.38 -12.09
CA LEU A 383 -5.08 -8.85 -13.48
C LEU A 383 -6.09 -9.96 -13.77
N PHE A 384 -6.23 -10.96 -12.89
CA PHE A 384 -7.22 -12.03 -13.07
C PHE A 384 -8.66 -11.50 -13.04
N THR A 385 -8.97 -10.63 -12.09
CA THR A 385 -10.32 -10.06 -11.94
C THR A 385 -10.66 -9.07 -13.05
N ASN A 386 -9.72 -8.21 -13.46
CA ASN A 386 -9.88 -7.30 -14.60
C ASN A 386 -10.09 -8.06 -15.91
N THR A 387 -9.41 -9.19 -16.10
CA THR A 387 -9.61 -10.02 -17.31
C THR A 387 -11.03 -10.57 -17.37
N ILE A 388 -11.55 -11.12 -16.26
CA ILE A 388 -12.93 -11.62 -16.20
C ILE A 388 -13.92 -10.48 -16.43
N LYS A 389 -13.70 -9.31 -15.80
CA LYS A 389 -14.53 -8.13 -16.01
C LYS A 389 -14.54 -7.70 -17.48
N GLN A 390 -13.37 -7.60 -18.12
CA GLN A 390 -13.26 -7.25 -19.54
C GLN A 390 -13.92 -8.27 -20.46
N MET A 391 -13.85 -9.57 -20.13
CA MET A 391 -14.56 -10.60 -20.87
C MET A 391 -16.08 -10.47 -20.75
N ILE A 392 -16.58 -10.17 -19.55
CA ILE A 392 -18.02 -9.94 -19.31
C ILE A 392 -18.46 -8.67 -20.03
N ASP A 393 -17.74 -7.56 -19.88
CA ASP A 393 -18.02 -6.30 -20.56
C ASP A 393 -18.01 -6.52 -22.09
N GLY A 394 -16.98 -7.16 -22.63
CA GLY A 394 -16.90 -7.49 -24.05
C GLY A 394 -18.05 -8.38 -24.51
N TYR A 395 -18.44 -9.38 -23.72
CA TYR A 395 -19.58 -10.25 -24.07
C TYR A 395 -20.91 -9.49 -24.07
N VAL A 396 -21.15 -8.63 -23.07
CA VAL A 396 -22.32 -7.74 -23.00
C VAL A 396 -22.33 -6.79 -24.21
N ASP A 397 -21.22 -6.10 -24.45
CA ASP A 397 -21.06 -5.17 -25.59
C ASP A 397 -21.33 -5.86 -26.93
N HIS A 398 -20.89 -7.11 -27.10
CA HIS A 398 -20.97 -7.82 -28.39
C HIS A 398 -22.29 -8.58 -28.60
N ARG A 399 -23.04 -8.92 -27.56
CA ARG A 399 -24.24 -9.78 -27.66
C ARG A 399 -25.53 -9.19 -27.12
N LEU A 400 -25.46 -8.21 -26.21
CA LEU A 400 -26.63 -7.63 -25.55
C LEU A 400 -26.99 -6.22 -26.02
N GLU A 401 -26.03 -5.47 -26.54
CA GLU A 401 -26.34 -4.18 -27.14
C GLU A 401 -27.07 -4.37 -28.47
N ASN A 402 -28.24 -3.75 -28.57
CA ASN A 402 -28.99 -3.61 -29.81
C ASN A 402 -28.22 -2.64 -30.73
N ARG A 403 -27.16 -3.14 -31.37
CA ARG A 403 -26.34 -2.37 -32.29
C ARG A 403 -27.10 -2.23 -33.61
N PRO A 404 -27.04 -1.06 -34.28
CA PRO A 404 -27.60 -0.94 -35.61
C PRO A 404 -26.97 -1.98 -36.53
N MET A 405 -27.78 -2.51 -37.45
CA MET A 405 -27.38 -3.54 -38.39
C MET A 405 -26.10 -3.16 -39.16
N GLU A 406 -25.92 -1.88 -39.46
CA GLU A 406 -24.74 -1.35 -40.15
C GLU A 406 -23.43 -1.58 -39.37
N PHE A 407 -23.46 -1.50 -38.04
CA PHE A 407 -22.29 -1.76 -37.20
C PHE A 407 -21.97 -3.26 -37.16
N LEU A 408 -23.00 -4.12 -37.10
CA LEU A 408 -22.82 -5.58 -37.11
C LEU A 408 -22.26 -6.06 -38.45
N GLN A 409 -22.78 -5.53 -39.55
CA GLN A 409 -22.29 -5.81 -40.91
C GLN A 409 -20.84 -5.36 -41.08
N ALA A 410 -20.48 -4.16 -40.63
CA ALA A 410 -19.10 -3.67 -40.70
C ALA A 410 -18.11 -4.54 -39.88
N ARG A 411 -18.57 -5.13 -38.76
CA ARG A 411 -17.77 -6.09 -37.97
C ARG A 411 -17.61 -7.43 -38.66
N TRP A 412 -18.66 -7.94 -39.29
CA TRP A 412 -18.57 -9.18 -40.08
C TRP A 412 -17.64 -8.98 -41.28
N GLU A 413 -17.74 -7.85 -41.98
CA GLU A 413 -16.80 -7.47 -43.03
C GLU A 413 -15.34 -7.40 -42.53
N GLU A 414 -15.08 -6.85 -41.33
CA GLU A 414 -13.73 -6.86 -40.73
C GLU A 414 -13.27 -8.28 -40.37
N ALA A 415 -14.16 -9.11 -39.84
CA ALA A 415 -13.84 -10.50 -39.51
C ALA A 415 -13.53 -11.34 -40.76
N ASP A 416 -14.34 -11.20 -41.82
CA ASP A 416 -14.17 -11.89 -43.09
C ASP A 416 -12.85 -11.46 -43.76
N THR A 417 -12.54 -10.16 -43.76
CA THR A 417 -11.26 -9.67 -44.31
C THR A 417 -10.03 -10.10 -43.51
N ILE A 418 -10.17 -10.38 -42.20
CA ILE A 418 -9.11 -11.00 -41.38
C ILE A 418 -8.92 -12.47 -41.76
N ILE A 419 -9.99 -13.20 -42.03
CA ILE A 419 -9.95 -14.58 -42.50
C ILE A 419 -9.27 -14.64 -43.88
N ASP A 420 -9.67 -13.76 -44.80
CA ASP A 420 -9.08 -13.65 -46.14
C ASP A 420 -7.59 -13.31 -46.10
N GLU A 421 -7.16 -12.40 -45.22
CA GLU A 421 -5.73 -12.11 -45.03
C GLU A 421 -4.96 -13.34 -44.56
N ARG A 422 -5.50 -14.09 -43.58
CA ARG A 422 -4.86 -15.30 -43.07
C ARG A 422 -4.79 -16.41 -44.12
N GLN A 423 -5.83 -16.56 -44.93
CA GLN A 423 -5.82 -17.52 -46.03
C GLN A 423 -4.75 -17.12 -47.06
N ALA A 424 -4.68 -15.83 -47.43
CA ALA A 424 -3.66 -15.34 -48.36
C ALA A 424 -2.22 -15.45 -47.79
N GLU A 425 -2.03 -15.33 -46.47
CA GLU A 425 -0.74 -15.59 -45.81
C GLU A 425 -0.37 -17.07 -45.88
N ALA A 426 -1.32 -17.97 -45.67
CA ALA A 426 -1.11 -19.42 -45.80
C ALA A 426 -0.82 -19.82 -47.26
N ASP A 427 -1.55 -19.25 -48.22
CA ASP A 427 -1.37 -19.52 -49.65
C ASP A 427 0.01 -19.01 -50.13
N LEU A 428 0.49 -17.87 -49.62
CA LEU A 428 1.82 -17.36 -49.92
C LEU A 428 2.92 -18.26 -49.36
N GLU A 429 2.77 -18.77 -48.13
CA GLU A 429 3.75 -19.69 -47.55
C GLU A 429 3.76 -21.02 -48.31
N CYS A 430 2.59 -21.56 -48.66
CA CYS A 430 2.49 -22.75 -49.50
C CYS A 430 3.15 -22.56 -50.88
N ALA A 431 2.88 -21.44 -51.54
CA ALA A 431 3.49 -21.12 -52.84
C ALA A 431 5.01 -20.95 -52.73
N LYS A 432 5.51 -20.45 -51.59
CA LYS A 432 6.93 -20.32 -51.30
C LYS A 432 7.59 -21.69 -51.09
N ASP A 433 6.96 -22.57 -50.34
CA ASP A 433 7.42 -23.95 -50.13
C ASP A 433 7.49 -24.71 -51.46
N ILE A 434 6.48 -24.56 -52.32
CA ILE A 434 6.46 -25.14 -53.68
C ILE A 434 7.60 -24.56 -54.53
N MET A 435 7.84 -23.25 -54.47
CA MET A 435 8.94 -22.59 -55.18
C MET A 435 10.30 -23.10 -54.69
N ASP A 436 10.49 -23.24 -53.38
CA ASP A 436 11.74 -23.70 -52.80
C ASP A 436 11.99 -25.17 -53.11
N ALA A 437 10.98 -26.04 -53.00
CA ALA A 437 11.06 -27.43 -53.45
C ALA A 437 11.37 -27.53 -54.96
N SER A 438 10.75 -26.68 -55.79
CA SER A 438 11.00 -26.68 -57.24
C SER A 438 12.41 -26.24 -57.63
N LYS A 439 13.10 -25.47 -56.78
CA LYS A 439 14.53 -25.14 -56.96
C LYS A 439 15.42 -26.36 -56.72
N GLU A 440 15.04 -27.25 -55.81
CA GLU A 440 15.79 -28.45 -55.46
C GLU A 440 15.72 -29.53 -56.55
N PHE A 441 14.63 -29.59 -57.31
CA PHE A 441 14.43 -30.60 -58.36
C PHE A 441 15.00 -30.23 -59.76
N GLU A 442 15.67 -29.07 -59.90
CA GLU A 442 16.31 -28.58 -61.15
C GLU A 442 15.42 -28.58 -62.42
N ASN A 443 14.09 -28.62 -62.27
CA ASN A 443 13.15 -28.57 -63.39
C ASN A 443 12.75 -27.13 -63.72
N ALA A 444 13.34 -26.57 -64.79
CA ALA A 444 13.17 -25.17 -65.18
C ALA A 444 11.71 -24.77 -65.50
N ALA A 445 10.89 -25.69 -66.00
CA ALA A 445 9.48 -25.43 -66.31
C ALA A 445 8.66 -25.28 -65.01
N LEU A 446 8.80 -26.24 -64.09
CA LEU A 446 8.12 -26.22 -62.78
C LEU A 446 8.54 -25.01 -61.93
N LEU A 447 9.82 -24.64 -61.98
CA LEU A 447 10.32 -23.46 -61.26
C LEU A 447 9.73 -22.16 -61.80
N THR A 448 9.43 -22.08 -63.09
CA THR A 448 8.81 -20.89 -63.71
C THR A 448 7.36 -20.75 -63.25
N GLU A 449 6.61 -21.84 -63.28
CA GLU A 449 5.22 -21.92 -62.81
C GLU A 449 5.09 -21.64 -61.30
N ALA A 450 6.01 -22.17 -60.49
CA ALA A 450 6.04 -21.90 -59.04
C ALA A 450 6.32 -20.42 -58.72
N LYS A 451 7.19 -19.75 -59.51
CA LYS A 451 7.45 -18.30 -59.36
C LYS A 451 6.23 -17.46 -59.71
N GLU A 452 5.48 -17.85 -60.75
CA GLU A 452 4.24 -17.16 -61.12
C GLU A 452 3.17 -17.32 -60.04
N THR A 453 3.02 -18.52 -59.49
CA THR A 453 2.10 -18.83 -58.37
C THR A 453 2.47 -18.03 -57.12
N PHE A 454 3.76 -17.96 -56.76
CA PHE A 454 4.23 -17.14 -55.63
C PHE A 454 3.91 -15.66 -55.82
N LYS A 455 4.16 -15.12 -57.02
CA LYS A 455 3.88 -13.71 -57.32
C LYS A 455 2.38 -13.38 -57.30
N ALA A 456 1.54 -14.32 -57.72
CA ALA A 456 0.09 -14.19 -57.63
C ALA A 456 -0.40 -14.19 -56.17
N ALA A 457 0.12 -15.09 -55.33
CA ALA A 457 -0.18 -15.14 -53.90
C ALA A 457 0.28 -13.87 -53.16
N GLU A 458 1.43 -13.30 -53.53
CA GLU A 458 1.93 -12.05 -52.96
C GLU A 458 0.98 -10.87 -53.26
N GLU A 459 0.47 -10.78 -54.49
CA GLU A 459 -0.48 -9.75 -54.89
C GLU A 459 -1.86 -9.95 -54.22
N GLN A 460 -2.31 -11.20 -54.02
CA GLN A 460 -3.52 -11.49 -53.26
C GLN A 460 -3.40 -11.07 -51.78
N LEU A 461 -2.27 -11.37 -51.13
CA LEU A 461 -2.01 -10.94 -49.77
C LEU A 461 -2.01 -9.41 -49.64
N LYS A 462 -1.44 -8.71 -50.62
CA LYS A 462 -1.45 -7.25 -50.66
C LYS A 462 -2.87 -6.67 -50.76
N LYS A 463 -3.73 -7.29 -51.58
CA LYS A 463 -5.15 -6.92 -51.70
C LYS A 463 -5.93 -7.20 -50.41
N ALA A 464 -5.75 -8.37 -49.81
CA ALA A 464 -6.38 -8.73 -48.53
C ALA A 464 -5.99 -7.77 -47.40
N LYS A 465 -4.69 -7.40 -47.33
CA LYS A 465 -4.19 -6.38 -46.38
C LYS A 465 -4.80 -5.00 -46.60
N ALA A 466 -5.05 -4.62 -47.84
CA ALA A 466 -5.72 -3.35 -48.15
C ALA A 466 -7.20 -3.37 -47.73
N ALA A 467 -7.93 -4.43 -48.08
CA ALA A 467 -9.33 -4.63 -47.72
C ALA A 467 -9.54 -4.62 -46.20
N ARG A 468 -8.68 -5.33 -45.44
CA ARG A 468 -8.70 -5.29 -43.98
C ARG A 468 -8.49 -3.90 -43.41
N ARG A 469 -7.54 -3.13 -43.96
CA ARG A 469 -7.28 -1.75 -43.49
C ARG A 469 -8.50 -0.85 -43.71
N GLU A 470 -9.22 -1.05 -44.81
CA GLU A 470 -10.45 -0.31 -45.13
C GLU A 470 -11.60 -0.72 -44.20
N ALA A 471 -11.83 -2.02 -44.01
CA ALA A 471 -12.84 -2.53 -43.08
C ALA A 471 -12.58 -2.07 -41.63
N ALA A 472 -11.34 -2.16 -41.16
CA ALA A 472 -10.93 -1.67 -39.84
C ALA A 472 -11.09 -0.14 -39.70
N ALA A 473 -10.89 0.63 -40.77
CA ALA A 473 -11.10 2.08 -40.77
C ALA A 473 -12.58 2.44 -40.73
N LYS A 474 -13.45 1.72 -41.47
CA LYS A 474 -14.92 1.84 -41.41
C LYS A 474 -15.42 1.53 -40.00
N MET A 475 -14.93 0.44 -39.40
CA MET A 475 -15.24 0.05 -38.02
C MET A 475 -14.86 1.12 -37.00
N ARG A 476 -13.62 1.64 -37.06
CA ARG A 476 -13.17 2.73 -36.16
C ARG A 476 -13.94 4.04 -36.32
N ARG A 477 -14.53 4.30 -37.49
CA ARG A 477 -15.39 5.47 -37.70
C ARG A 477 -16.73 5.27 -37.02
N LEU A 478 -17.36 4.12 -37.22
CA LEU A 478 -18.63 3.76 -36.59
C LEU A 478 -18.50 3.66 -35.06
N GLU A 479 -17.37 3.18 -34.53
CA GLU A 479 -17.09 3.14 -33.08
C GLU A 479 -16.93 4.54 -32.44
N LYS A 480 -16.64 5.59 -33.23
CA LYS A 480 -16.49 6.96 -32.74
C LYS A 480 -17.79 7.75 -32.69
N ASP A 481 -18.84 7.31 -33.37
CA ASP A 481 -20.15 7.94 -33.29
C ASP A 481 -20.78 7.64 -31.92
N SER A 482 -21.11 8.70 -31.18
CA SER A 482 -21.59 8.64 -29.80
C SER A 482 -22.96 7.97 -29.64
N GLU A 483 -23.65 7.64 -30.73
CA GLU A 483 -24.86 6.81 -30.74
C GLU A 483 -24.58 5.31 -30.56
N TYR A 484 -23.34 4.83 -30.77
CA TYR A 484 -23.05 3.40 -30.98
C TYR A 484 -21.99 2.80 -30.04
N GLY A 485 -21.49 3.57 -29.07
CA GLY A 485 -20.25 3.24 -28.36
C GLY A 485 -20.31 3.10 -26.84
N ALA A 486 -21.46 3.31 -26.18
CA ALA A 486 -21.57 3.14 -24.74
C ALA A 486 -22.87 2.43 -24.37
N LEU A 487 -22.74 1.30 -23.70
CA LEU A 487 -23.77 0.61 -22.91
C LEU A 487 -24.78 1.62 -22.41
N SER A 488 -26.06 1.47 -22.78
CA SER A 488 -27.10 2.26 -22.15
C SER A 488 -26.95 2.04 -20.65
N GLN A 489 -26.90 3.14 -19.90
CA GLN A 489 -26.65 3.12 -18.46
C GLN A 489 -27.63 2.17 -17.75
N GLU A 490 -28.82 2.02 -18.31
CA GLU A 490 -29.90 1.12 -17.91
C GLU A 490 -29.52 -0.37 -17.99
N ILE A 491 -28.87 -0.83 -19.08
CA ILE A 491 -28.43 -2.23 -19.18
C ILE A 491 -27.32 -2.52 -18.17
N ARG A 492 -26.40 -1.57 -17.94
CA ARG A 492 -25.36 -1.72 -16.89
C ARG A 492 -25.99 -1.81 -15.50
N GLN A 493 -26.95 -0.95 -15.21
CA GLN A 493 -27.65 -0.92 -13.93
C GLN A 493 -28.47 -2.20 -13.71
N SER A 494 -29.20 -2.66 -14.72
CA SER A 494 -29.98 -3.90 -14.65
C SER A 494 -29.10 -5.14 -14.48
N LEU A 495 -27.95 -5.21 -15.17
CA LEU A 495 -26.99 -6.29 -14.97
C LEU A 495 -26.37 -6.24 -13.57
N ASP A 496 -26.01 -5.05 -13.08
CA ASP A 496 -25.49 -4.85 -11.73
C ASP A 496 -26.52 -5.22 -10.65
N GLU A 497 -27.81 -4.94 -10.89
CA GLU A 497 -28.93 -5.37 -10.04
C GLU A 497 -29.14 -6.88 -10.04
N GLU A 498 -29.14 -7.54 -11.19
CA GLU A 498 -29.28 -8.99 -11.30
C GLU A 498 -28.08 -9.73 -10.67
N MET A 499 -26.85 -9.23 -10.87
CA MET A 499 -25.67 -9.76 -10.19
C MET A 499 -25.73 -9.58 -8.66
N ALA A 500 -26.28 -8.46 -8.19
CA ALA A 500 -26.53 -8.23 -6.78
C ALA A 500 -27.61 -9.18 -6.23
N ASN A 501 -28.68 -9.41 -6.98
CA ASN A 501 -29.81 -10.23 -6.52
C ASN A 501 -29.50 -11.73 -6.53
N LEU A 502 -28.87 -12.23 -7.60
CA LEU A 502 -28.66 -13.66 -7.80
C LEU A 502 -27.38 -14.18 -7.15
N PHE A 503 -26.33 -13.38 -7.17
CA PHE A 503 -25.00 -13.78 -6.72
C PHE A 503 -24.49 -12.96 -5.53
N ASN A 504 -25.23 -11.93 -5.11
CA ASN A 504 -24.81 -10.99 -4.08
C ASN A 504 -23.43 -10.39 -4.40
N ILE A 505 -23.28 -9.93 -5.65
CA ILE A 505 -22.09 -9.30 -6.22
C ILE A 505 -22.44 -7.88 -6.67
N HIS A 506 -21.79 -6.86 -6.08
CA HIS A 506 -21.88 -5.47 -6.54
C HIS A 506 -20.67 -5.07 -7.38
N ARG A 507 -20.82 -5.00 -8.70
CA ARG A 507 -19.73 -4.64 -9.62
C ARG A 507 -19.23 -3.21 -9.42
N SER A 508 -20.11 -2.27 -9.08
CA SER A 508 -19.77 -0.87 -8.81
C SER A 508 -18.93 -0.66 -7.54
N SER A 509 -18.89 -1.64 -6.64
CA SER A 509 -18.01 -1.61 -5.45
C SER A 509 -16.54 -1.91 -5.78
N TRP A 510 -16.22 -2.20 -7.04
CA TRP A 510 -14.88 -2.51 -7.51
C TRP A 510 -14.07 -1.26 -7.86
N HIS A 511 -13.33 -0.76 -6.88
CA HIS A 511 -12.25 0.19 -7.11
C HIS A 511 -11.01 -0.22 -6.31
N GLY A 512 -9.88 -0.45 -7.00
CA GLY A 512 -8.55 -0.47 -6.38
C GLY A 512 -8.05 -1.79 -5.79
N GLY A 513 -8.39 -2.96 -6.37
CA GLY A 513 -7.66 -4.21 -6.10
C GLY A 513 -7.82 -4.82 -4.69
N ALA A 514 -8.68 -4.29 -3.81
CA ALA A 514 -8.83 -4.79 -2.44
C ALA A 514 -9.56 -6.16 -2.39
N MET A 515 -8.82 -7.25 -2.13
CA MET A 515 -9.34 -8.62 -1.89
C MET A 515 -10.10 -8.81 -0.57
N VAL A 516 -10.12 -7.79 0.29
CA VAL A 516 -10.81 -7.83 1.59
C VAL A 516 -12.32 -7.66 1.41
N VAL A 517 -12.75 -7.12 0.27
CA VAL A 517 -14.17 -6.91 0.01
C VAL A 517 -14.81 -8.23 -0.42
N ASN A 518 -15.86 -8.65 0.29
CA ASN A 518 -16.55 -9.94 0.18
C ASN A 518 -17.01 -10.27 -1.26
N TYR A 519 -17.25 -9.24 -2.07
CA TYR A 519 -17.75 -9.34 -3.44
C TYR A 519 -16.73 -9.89 -4.45
N CYS A 520 -15.43 -9.56 -4.32
CA CYS A 520 -14.40 -10.09 -5.21
C CYS A 520 -14.21 -11.60 -5.05
N ARG A 521 -14.25 -12.11 -3.82
CA ARG A 521 -14.14 -13.55 -3.54
C ARG A 521 -15.35 -14.31 -4.07
N LYS A 522 -16.56 -13.79 -3.84
CA LYS A 522 -17.80 -14.38 -4.35
C LYS A 522 -17.80 -14.50 -5.87
N MET A 523 -17.33 -13.48 -6.58
CA MET A 523 -17.23 -13.53 -8.03
C MET A 523 -16.20 -14.56 -8.52
N LEU A 524 -15.02 -14.64 -7.91
CA LEU A 524 -14.03 -15.66 -8.26
C LEU A 524 -14.55 -17.08 -8.00
N HIS A 525 -15.28 -17.30 -6.91
CA HIS A 525 -15.90 -18.60 -6.60
C HIS A 525 -17.07 -18.94 -7.53
N GLY A 526 -17.81 -17.95 -8.01
CA GLY A 526 -19.00 -18.11 -8.84
C GLY A 526 -18.78 -17.94 -10.35
N ALA A 527 -17.56 -17.60 -10.80
CA ALA A 527 -17.31 -17.16 -12.17
C ALA A 527 -17.84 -18.11 -13.24
N ASP A 528 -17.63 -19.42 -13.09
CA ASP A 528 -18.13 -20.43 -14.04
C ASP A 528 -19.67 -20.50 -14.05
N GLN A 529 -20.31 -20.44 -12.88
CA GLN A 529 -21.78 -20.44 -12.76
C GLN A 529 -22.39 -19.16 -13.32
N THR A 530 -21.81 -17.99 -13.06
CA THR A 530 -22.26 -16.70 -13.60
C THR A 530 -22.14 -16.67 -15.12
N VAL A 531 -21.02 -17.13 -15.69
CA VAL A 531 -20.83 -17.21 -17.15
C VAL A 531 -21.80 -18.20 -17.80
N ARG A 532 -22.04 -19.37 -17.18
CA ARG A 532 -23.03 -20.35 -17.65
C ARG A 532 -24.47 -19.83 -17.56
N TRP A 533 -24.82 -19.14 -16.48
CA TRP A 533 -26.15 -18.55 -16.30
C TRP A 533 -26.43 -17.45 -17.32
N LEU A 534 -25.45 -16.57 -17.59
CA LEU A 534 -25.54 -15.56 -18.64
C LEU A 534 -25.75 -16.20 -20.02
N ARG A 535 -25.07 -17.31 -20.32
CA ARG A 535 -25.29 -18.09 -21.56
C ARG A 535 -26.70 -18.71 -21.62
N PHE A 536 -27.22 -19.21 -20.49
CA PHE A 536 -28.51 -19.92 -20.42
C PHE A 536 -29.72 -18.98 -20.49
N LYS A 537 -29.73 -17.85 -19.76
CA LYS A 537 -30.86 -16.90 -19.81
C LYS A 537 -31.03 -16.25 -21.20
N MET A 538 -29.95 -16.16 -21.98
CA MET A 538 -29.98 -15.51 -23.30
C MET A 538 -30.26 -16.46 -24.46
N SER A 539 -30.14 -17.79 -24.32
CA SER A 539 -30.68 -18.72 -25.31
C SER A 539 -32.21 -18.69 -25.37
N TRP A 540 -32.87 -18.14 -24.36
CA TRP A 540 -34.30 -17.84 -24.31
C TRP A 540 -34.69 -16.52 -24.97
N CYS A 541 -33.76 -15.59 -25.19
CA CYS A 541 -34.04 -14.28 -25.83
C CYS A 541 -33.83 -14.30 -27.36
N HIS A 542 -33.51 -15.45 -27.96
CA HIS A 542 -33.44 -15.64 -29.43
C HIS A 542 -34.46 -16.70 -29.92
N GLY A 543 -35.50 -16.96 -29.12
CA GLY A 543 -36.69 -17.71 -29.52
C GLY A 543 -37.83 -16.78 -29.90
#